data_AF-A0A976PZT2-F1
#
_entry.id   AF-A0A976PZT2-F1
#
_cell.length_a   1.000
_cell.length_b   1.000
_cell.length_c   1.000
_cell.angle_alpha   90.00
_cell.angle_beta   90.00
_cell.angle_gamma   90.00
#
_symmetry.space_group_name_H-M   'P 1'
#
loop_
_entity.id
_entity.type
_entity.pdbx_description
1 polymer ?
#
loop_
_entity_poly.entity_id
_entity_poly.type
_entity_poly.pdbx_seq_one_letter_code
_entity_poly.pdbx_strand_id
1 'polypeptide(L)'
;MSVNKRTERPSGFRSVPVLTEPDVAHYPEFREFLVKTFGLGEDPLGAPGLLEVNSRYYELIFVGRSGQEFPAAIEIAALVKGLEPMDTEQVDEDLWEIMEWLVEGVGGRWTVDALRTTAKIYRVIPEGIE
;
A
#
# COMPACT_ATOMS: atom_id res chain seq x y z
N MET A 1 10.37 -0.32 11.01
CA MET A 1 9.29 -0.35 10.01
C MET A 1 8.27 -1.36 10.48
N SER A 2 7.05 -0.91 10.81
CA SER A 2 5.98 -1.80 11.29
C SER A 2 4.74 -1.62 10.43
N VAL A 3 4.77 -2.21 9.24
CA VAL A 3 3.59 -2.38 8.40
C VAL A 3 2.96 -3.72 8.75
N ASN A 4 1.76 -3.68 9.34
CA ASN A 4 1.06 -4.87 9.79
C ASN A 4 -0.29 -5.01 9.09
N LYS A 5 -0.58 -6.19 8.57
CA LYS A 5 -1.93 -6.50 8.06
C LYS A 5 -2.92 -6.51 9.22
N ARG A 6 -4.08 -5.87 9.02
CA ARG A 6 -5.24 -5.93 9.91
C ARG A 6 -6.40 -6.65 9.23
N THR A 7 -7.30 -7.20 10.03
CA THR A 7 -8.50 -7.91 9.57
C THR A 7 -9.78 -7.12 9.80
N GLU A 8 -9.73 -6.11 10.67
CA GLU A 8 -10.89 -5.32 11.04
C GLU A 8 -10.60 -3.84 10.84
N ARG A 9 -11.55 -3.15 10.20
CA ARG A 9 -11.48 -1.71 9.98
C ARG A 9 -11.81 -0.99 11.29
N PRO A 10 -11.00 -0.02 11.73
CA PRO A 10 -11.29 0.71 12.96
C PRO A 10 -12.56 1.56 12.80
N SER A 11 -13.43 1.54 13.80
CA SER A 11 -14.69 2.29 13.81
C SER A 11 -14.46 3.79 13.97
N GLY A 12 -15.29 4.60 13.30
CA GLY A 12 -15.20 6.06 13.41
C GLY A 12 -14.10 6.69 12.57
N PHE A 13 -13.54 5.94 11.61
CA PHE A 13 -12.56 6.43 10.64
C PHE A 13 -13.19 6.62 9.25
N ARG A 14 -12.94 7.76 8.63
CA ARG A 14 -13.31 8.05 7.24
C ARG A 14 -12.17 7.70 6.30
N SER A 15 -12.52 7.27 5.09
CA SER A 15 -11.54 6.96 4.05
C SER A 15 -11.18 8.23 3.28
N VAL A 16 -9.89 8.51 3.12
CA VAL A 16 -9.37 9.63 2.34
C VAL A 16 -8.39 9.06 1.30
N PRO A 17 -8.71 9.09 -0.01
CA PRO A 17 -7.81 8.59 -1.05
C PRO A 17 -6.49 9.36 -1.06
N VAL A 18 -5.37 8.64 -1.13
CA VAL A 18 -4.02 9.24 -1.08
C VAL A 18 -3.13 8.81 -2.25
N LEU A 19 -3.31 7.59 -2.79
CA LEU A 19 -2.51 7.10 -3.92
C LEU A 19 -3.33 6.17 -4.81
N THR A 20 -3.05 6.20 -6.11
CA THR A 20 -3.58 5.23 -7.08
C THR A 20 -2.43 4.68 -7.91
N GLU A 21 -2.24 3.36 -7.87
CA GLU A 21 -1.39 2.61 -8.78
C GLU A 21 -2.28 1.99 -9.88
N PRO A 22 -2.30 2.56 -11.09
CA PRO A 22 -3.23 2.14 -12.13
C PRO A 22 -2.87 0.81 -12.80
N ASP A 23 -1.67 0.27 -12.64
CA ASP A 23 -1.23 -0.97 -13.27
C ASP A 23 -0.30 -1.78 -12.35
N VAL A 24 -0.88 -2.38 -11.31
CA VAL A 24 -0.11 -3.24 -10.38
C VAL A 24 0.43 -4.50 -11.07
N ALA A 25 -0.17 -4.90 -12.19
CA ALA A 25 0.26 -6.04 -12.97
C ALA A 25 1.44 -5.73 -13.90
N HIS A 26 1.91 -4.47 -13.97
CA HIS A 26 3.10 -4.10 -14.72
C HIS A 26 4.31 -4.98 -14.34
N TYR A 27 4.40 -5.33 -13.05
CA TYR A 27 5.30 -6.35 -12.52
C TYR A 27 4.47 -7.46 -11.84
N PRO A 28 4.35 -8.66 -12.46
CA PRO A 28 3.50 -9.74 -11.95
C PRO A 28 3.76 -10.12 -10.49
N GLU A 29 5.01 -10.00 -10.03
CA GLU A 29 5.42 -10.40 -8.69
C GLU A 29 4.73 -9.57 -7.58
N PHE A 30 4.46 -8.28 -7.84
CA PHE A 30 3.73 -7.42 -6.89
C PHE A 30 2.27 -7.85 -6.76
N ARG A 31 1.62 -8.13 -7.89
CA ARG A 31 0.26 -8.65 -7.90
C ARG A 31 0.18 -9.99 -7.19
N GLU A 32 1.10 -10.92 -7.46
CA GLU A 32 1.15 -12.23 -6.80
C GLU A 32 1.31 -12.09 -5.29
N PHE A 33 2.21 -11.20 -4.84
CA PHE A 33 2.41 -10.89 -3.43
C PHE A 33 1.10 -10.41 -2.78
N LEU A 34 0.37 -9.49 -3.42
CA LEU A 34 -0.88 -8.94 -2.88
C LEU A 34 -2.01 -9.96 -2.87
N VAL A 35 -2.16 -10.74 -3.94
CA VAL A 35 -3.16 -11.83 -4.01
C VAL A 35 -2.95 -12.81 -2.86
N LYS A 36 -1.71 -13.22 -2.62
CA LYS A 36 -1.36 -14.11 -1.51
C LYS A 36 -1.58 -13.44 -0.16
N THR A 37 -1.11 -12.22 0.01
CA THR A 37 -1.14 -11.50 1.29
C THR A 37 -2.56 -11.21 1.76
N PHE A 38 -3.45 -10.87 0.84
CA PHE A 38 -4.84 -10.51 1.15
C PHE A 38 -5.85 -11.62 0.85
N GLY A 39 -5.42 -12.78 0.33
CA GLY A 39 -6.33 -13.90 0.04
C GLY A 39 -7.27 -13.63 -1.13
N LEU A 40 -6.89 -12.73 -2.05
CA LEU A 40 -7.75 -12.24 -3.13
C LEU A 40 -8.15 -13.31 -4.14
N GLY A 41 -7.40 -14.41 -4.20
CA GLY A 41 -7.74 -15.55 -5.06
C GLY A 41 -8.90 -16.39 -4.52
N GLU A 42 -9.15 -16.34 -3.21
CA GLU A 42 -10.24 -17.08 -2.56
C GLU A 42 -11.52 -16.24 -2.48
N ASP A 43 -11.37 -14.95 -2.14
CA ASP A 43 -12.48 -14.00 -2.03
C ASP A 43 -12.13 -12.64 -2.70
N PRO A 44 -12.21 -12.55 -4.04
CA PRO A 44 -11.86 -11.33 -4.78
C PRO A 44 -12.82 -10.16 -4.54
N LEU A 45 -14.02 -10.43 -3.99
CA LEU A 45 -15.03 -9.43 -3.67
C LEU A 45 -15.13 -9.17 -2.15
N GLY A 46 -14.18 -9.70 -1.40
CA GLY A 46 -14.11 -9.58 0.05
C GLY A 46 -13.82 -8.15 0.52
N ALA A 47 -13.58 -8.02 1.83
CA ALA A 47 -13.22 -6.73 2.41
C ALA A 47 -11.91 -6.19 1.80
N PRO A 48 -11.75 -4.85 1.71
CA PRO A 48 -10.48 -4.24 1.33
C PRO A 48 -9.31 -4.74 2.17
N GLY A 49 -8.11 -4.64 1.61
CA GLY A 49 -6.89 -4.87 2.39
C GLY A 49 -6.74 -3.80 3.45
N LEU A 50 -6.37 -4.17 4.67
CA LEU A 50 -6.11 -3.21 5.75
C LEU A 50 -4.67 -3.33 6.22
N LEU A 51 -4.00 -2.20 6.28
CA LEU A 51 -2.67 -2.06 6.84
C LEU A 51 -2.71 -1.12 8.04
N GLU A 52 -1.89 -1.40 9.03
CA GLU A 52 -1.48 -0.45 10.04
C GLU A 52 0.00 -0.11 9.82
N VAL A 53 0.30 1.19 9.75
CA VAL A 53 1.64 1.74 9.53
C VAL A 53 1.86 2.78 10.62
N ASN A 54 2.87 2.57 11.46
CA ASN A 54 3.21 3.51 12.55
C ASN A 54 2.00 3.94 13.41
N SER A 55 1.10 3.00 13.76
CA SER A 55 -0.16 3.22 14.50
C SER A 55 -1.27 3.98 13.75
N ARG A 56 -1.12 4.15 12.43
CA ARG A 56 -2.13 4.73 11.52
C ARG A 56 -2.63 3.67 10.57
N TYR A 57 -3.82 3.86 10.01
CA TYR A 57 -4.49 2.81 9.26
C TYR A 57 -4.67 3.20 7.80
N TYR A 58 -4.47 2.24 6.91
CA TYR A 58 -4.60 2.41 5.46
C TYR A 58 -5.48 1.29 4.91
N GLU A 59 -6.31 1.65 3.93
CA GLU A 59 -7.19 0.76 3.19
C GLU A 59 -6.64 0.61 1.77
N LEU A 60 -6.38 -0.64 1.36
CA LEU A 60 -5.97 -1.03 0.02
C LEU A 60 -7.20 -1.56 -0.71
N ILE A 61 -7.66 -0.79 -1.68
CA ILE A 61 -8.81 -1.11 -2.52
C ILE A 61 -8.29 -1.75 -3.80
N PHE A 62 -8.67 -3.00 -4.03
CA PHE A 62 -8.24 -3.80 -5.18
C PHE A 62 -9.22 -3.64 -6.33
N VAL A 63 -8.75 -3.14 -7.46
CA VAL A 63 -9.60 -2.79 -8.60
C VAL A 63 -9.42 -3.82 -9.72
N GLY A 64 -10.55 -4.38 -10.19
CA GLY A 64 -10.60 -5.23 -11.38
C GLY A 64 -10.85 -4.43 -12.65
N ARG A 65 -10.28 -4.88 -13.76
CA ARG A 65 -10.53 -4.31 -15.09
C ARG A 65 -10.83 -5.42 -16.08
N SER A 66 -11.73 -5.13 -17.03
CA SER A 66 -12.11 -6.11 -18.05
C SER A 66 -10.90 -6.55 -18.88
N GLY A 67 -10.72 -7.86 -19.05
CA GLY A 67 -9.62 -8.44 -19.82
C GLY A 67 -8.26 -8.44 -19.10
N GLN A 68 -8.19 -8.06 -17.83
CA GLN A 68 -6.98 -8.12 -17.01
C GLN A 68 -7.18 -9.04 -15.81
N GLU A 69 -6.11 -9.67 -15.34
CA GLU A 69 -6.16 -10.48 -14.14
C GLU A 69 -6.30 -9.58 -12.89
N PHE A 70 -7.02 -10.06 -11.88
CA PHE A 70 -7.26 -9.32 -10.64
C PHE A 70 -6.10 -9.50 -9.62
N PRO A 71 -5.74 -8.45 -8.86
CA PRO A 71 -6.09 -7.04 -9.08
C PRO A 71 -5.33 -6.44 -10.26
N ALA A 72 -6.00 -5.56 -10.99
CA ALA A 72 -5.43 -4.81 -12.10
C ALA A 72 -4.84 -3.46 -11.64
N ALA A 73 -5.43 -2.87 -10.61
CA ALA A 73 -4.99 -1.61 -10.02
C ALA A 73 -5.22 -1.62 -8.51
N ILE A 74 -4.59 -0.69 -7.80
CA ILE A 74 -4.76 -0.49 -6.36
C ILE A 74 -4.99 0.98 -6.08
N GLU A 75 -5.96 1.25 -5.22
CA GLU A 75 -6.10 2.55 -4.58
C GLU A 75 -5.77 2.41 -3.11
N ILE A 76 -4.99 3.36 -2.58
CA ILE A 76 -4.66 3.44 -1.16
C ILE A 76 -5.41 4.63 -0.60
N ALA A 77 -6.12 4.40 0.49
CA ALA A 77 -6.77 5.45 1.26
C ALA A 77 -6.27 5.46 2.71
N ALA A 78 -5.94 6.64 3.22
CA ALA A 78 -5.70 6.83 4.63
C ALA A 78 -7.05 6.77 5.39
N LEU A 79 -7.08 6.01 6.48
CA LEU A 79 -8.20 6.01 7.40
C LEU A 79 -7.94 7.08 8.46
N VAL A 80 -8.71 8.17 8.38
CA VAL A 80 -8.58 9.36 9.24
C VAL A 80 -9.70 9.37 10.28
N LYS A 81 -9.38 9.58 11.55
CA LYS A 81 -10.35 9.55 12.65
C LYS A 81 -11.33 10.71 12.56
N GLY A 82 -12.64 10.43 12.60
CA GLY A 82 -13.70 11.43 12.73
C GLY A 82 -13.63 12.53 11.68
N LEU A 83 -13.46 13.77 12.14
CA LEU A 83 -13.31 14.99 11.32
C LEU A 83 -11.90 15.59 11.42
N GLU A 84 -10.94 14.88 12.00
CA GLU A 84 -9.55 15.35 12.12
C GLU A 84 -8.97 15.65 10.72
N PRO A 85 -8.17 16.71 10.55
CA PRO A 85 -7.45 16.93 9.30
C PRO A 85 -6.46 15.78 9.04
N MET A 86 -6.21 15.50 7.77
CA MET A 86 -5.18 14.55 7.37
C MET A 86 -3.82 15.25 7.38
N ASP A 87 -2.84 14.64 8.03
CA ASP A 87 -1.45 15.08 7.99
C ASP A 87 -0.80 14.53 6.72
N THR A 88 -0.53 15.39 5.75
CA THR A 88 -0.06 14.98 4.41
C THR A 88 1.40 14.57 4.41
N GLU A 89 2.27 15.27 5.16
CA GLU A 89 3.69 14.92 5.25
C GLU A 89 3.85 13.54 5.88
N GLN A 90 3.06 13.29 6.92
CA GLN A 90 3.08 12.02 7.58
C GLN A 90 2.50 10.87 6.74
N VAL A 91 1.50 11.15 5.90
CA VAL A 91 0.98 10.19 4.91
C VAL A 91 2.06 9.84 3.88
N ASP A 92 2.85 10.80 3.41
CA ASP A 92 3.93 10.54 2.46
C ASP A 92 5.01 9.61 3.07
N GLU A 93 5.37 9.82 4.34
CA GLU A 93 6.27 8.91 5.07
C GLU A 93 5.69 7.49 5.20
N ASP A 94 4.41 7.37 5.57
CA ASP A 94 3.77 6.06 5.70
C ASP A 94 3.58 5.35 4.35
N LEU A 95 3.33 6.10 3.26
CA LEU A 95 3.31 5.55 1.90
C LEU A 95 4.68 5.01 1.50
N TRP A 96 5.76 5.67 1.93
CA TRP A 96 7.11 5.16 1.74
C TRP A 96 7.33 3.82 2.48
N GLU A 97 6.89 3.72 3.73
CA GLU A 97 6.92 2.47 4.50
C GLU A 97 6.10 1.35 3.86
N ILE A 98 4.92 1.66 3.29
CA ILE A 98 4.12 0.69 2.52
C ILE A 98 4.87 0.22 1.28
N MET A 99 5.56 1.12 0.58
CA MET A 99 6.34 0.75 -0.60
C MET A 99 7.55 -0.12 -0.25
N GLU A 100 8.27 0.18 0.84
CA GLU A 100 9.34 -0.69 1.33
C GLU A 100 8.81 -2.07 1.74
N TRP A 101 7.66 -2.11 2.42
CA TRP A 101 6.97 -3.35 2.76
C TRP A 101 6.57 -4.18 1.53
N LEU A 102 6.06 -3.54 0.46
CA LEU A 102 5.77 -4.21 -0.80
C LEU A 102 7.04 -4.80 -1.41
N VAL A 103 8.11 -4.02 -1.48
CA VAL A 103 9.39 -4.46 -2.06
C VAL A 103 10.01 -5.61 -1.27
N GLU A 104 10.01 -5.52 0.07
CA GLU A 104 10.49 -6.59 0.95
C GLU A 104 9.64 -7.86 0.80
N GLY A 105 8.31 -7.71 0.74
CA GLY A 105 7.37 -8.82 0.60
C GLY A 105 7.46 -9.55 -0.73
N VAL A 106 7.72 -8.82 -1.81
CA VAL A 106 7.99 -9.39 -3.14
C VAL A 106 9.35 -10.08 -3.19
N GLY A 107 10.39 -9.40 -2.70
CA GLY A 107 11.76 -9.92 -2.61
C GLY A 107 12.42 -10.26 -3.96
N GLY A 108 13.40 -11.17 -3.92
CA GLY A 108 14.15 -11.58 -5.10
C GLY A 108 15.03 -10.46 -5.65
N ARG A 109 14.74 -10.00 -6.87
CA ARG A 109 15.44 -8.87 -7.50
C ARG A 109 15.01 -7.51 -6.93
N TRP A 110 13.87 -7.48 -6.25
CA TRP A 110 13.31 -6.30 -5.62
C TRP A 110 13.88 -6.22 -4.21
N THR A 111 14.72 -5.22 -3.97
CA THR A 111 15.38 -5.03 -2.68
C THR A 111 15.13 -3.62 -2.19
N VAL A 112 14.97 -3.46 -0.87
CA VAL A 112 14.80 -2.15 -0.24
C VAL A 112 16.00 -1.26 -0.56
N ASP A 113 17.22 -1.82 -0.59
CA ASP A 113 18.43 -1.09 -0.98
C ASP A 113 18.35 -0.51 -2.40
N ALA A 114 17.86 -1.28 -3.38
CA ALA A 114 17.68 -0.80 -4.75
C ALA A 114 16.59 0.28 -4.83
N LEU A 115 15.49 0.13 -4.08
CA LEU A 115 14.44 1.15 -3.98
C LEU A 115 15.00 2.46 -3.41
N ARG A 116 15.65 2.41 -2.24
CA ARG A 116 16.26 3.59 -1.60
C ARG A 116 17.33 4.22 -2.48
N THR A 117 18.18 3.43 -3.12
CA THR A 117 19.20 3.94 -4.06
C THR A 117 18.54 4.69 -5.22
N THR A 118 17.50 4.11 -5.80
CA THR A 118 16.73 4.74 -6.88
C THR A 118 16.11 6.06 -6.42
N ALA A 119 15.52 6.09 -5.24
CA ALA A 119 14.92 7.31 -4.70
C ALA A 119 15.95 8.40 -4.37
N LYS A 120 17.16 8.05 -3.91
CA LYS A 120 18.27 9.00 -3.77
C LYS A 120 18.65 9.63 -5.12
N ILE A 121 18.70 8.83 -6.18
CA ILE A 121 19.00 9.30 -7.55
C ILE A 121 17.93 10.29 -8.02
N TYR A 122 16.65 9.98 -7.80
CA TYR A 122 15.53 10.83 -8.21
C TYR A 122 15.19 11.95 -7.22
N ARG A 123 15.84 12.00 -6.05
CA ARG A 123 15.61 12.99 -4.98
C ARG A 123 14.16 12.99 -4.48
N VAL A 124 13.61 11.81 -4.24
CA VAL A 124 12.23 11.60 -3.79
C VAL A 124 12.14 10.91 -2.43
N ILE A 125 13.24 10.88 -1.67
CA ILE A 125 13.22 10.36 -0.30
C ILE A 125 12.63 11.44 0.63
N PRO A 126 11.59 11.13 1.42
CA PRO A 126 11.09 12.02 2.46
C PRO A 126 12.20 12.44 3.44
N GLU A 127 12.16 13.68 3.96
CA GLU A 127 13.11 14.09 4.99
C GLU A 127 13.00 13.16 6.21
N GLY A 128 14.11 12.57 6.66
CA GLY A 128 14.13 11.71 7.86
C GLY A 128 14.29 10.20 7.63
N ILE A 129 14.32 9.73 6.37
CA ILE A 129 14.60 8.33 6.02
C ILE A 129 16.05 8.21 5.51
N GLU A 130 16.94 7.58 6.28
CA GLU A 130 18.37 7.37 5.92
C GLU A 130 18.62 6.13 5.02
#